data_AF-A0A1I7TWT8-F1
#
_entry.id   AF-A0A1I7TWT8-F1
#
_cell.length_a   1.000
_cell.length_b   1.000
_cell.length_c   1.000
_cell.angle_alpha   90.00
_cell.angle_beta   90.00
_cell.angle_gamma   90.00
#
_symmetry.space_group_name_H-M   'P 1'
#
loop_
_entity.id
_entity.type
_entity.pdbx_description
1 polymer ?
#
loop_
_entity_poly.entity_id
_entity_poly.type
_entity_poly.pdbx_seq_one_letter_code
_entity_poly.pdbx_strand_id
1 'polypeptide(L)'
;MAEAARKGLSTLNTIKTIISELKKVDKTFTPASAQYKFLMEQSRADQVTTRRYSKAENESESVAKLYLAYVQGTRRLNELQEKYKGGEKTVEESARLVGLKLPERKY
;
A
#
# COMPACT_ATOMS: atom_id res chain seq x y z
N MET A 1 8.42 23.88 -21.90
CA MET A 1 8.25 24.47 -20.56
C MET A 1 6.95 24.03 -19.86
N ALA A 2 5.78 24.05 -20.53
CA ALA A 2 4.50 23.67 -19.89
C ALA A 2 4.36 22.16 -19.54
N GLU A 3 4.95 21.26 -20.33
CA GLU A 3 4.82 19.81 -20.11
C GLU A 3 5.64 19.32 -18.90
N ALA A 4 6.85 19.85 -18.71
CA ALA A 4 7.69 19.55 -17.55
C ALA A 4 7.08 20.06 -16.23
N ALA A 5 6.39 21.21 -16.26
CA ALA A 5 5.66 21.72 -15.10
C ALA A 5 4.45 20.84 -14.73
N ARG A 6 3.75 20.28 -15.73
CA ARG A 6 2.66 19.31 -15.51
C ARG A 6 3.17 17.98 -14.95
N LYS A 7 4.31 17.47 -15.45
CA LYS A 7 4.95 16.25 -14.94
C LYS A 7 5.45 16.41 -13.51
N GLY A 8 6.11 17.52 -13.20
CA GLY A 8 6.48 17.85 -11.81
C GLY A 8 5.29 17.97 -10.85
N LEU A 9 4.13 18.43 -11.33
CA LEU A 9 2.91 18.42 -10.52
C LEU A 9 2.37 17.00 -10.29
N SER A 10 2.46 16.15 -11.32
CA SER A 10 2.06 14.74 -11.28
C SER A 10 2.89 13.93 -10.28
N THR A 11 4.21 14.10 -10.27
CA THR A 11 5.12 13.42 -9.32
C THR A 11 4.87 13.85 -7.87
N LEU A 12 4.61 15.14 -7.65
CA LEU A 12 4.22 15.62 -6.32
C LEU A 12 2.87 15.05 -5.87
N ASN A 13 1.93 14.87 -6.79
CA ASN A 13 0.63 14.25 -6.49
C ASN A 13 0.77 12.75 -6.17
N THR A 14 1.64 12.02 -6.88
CA THR A 14 1.90 10.61 -6.55
C THR A 14 2.56 10.49 -5.17
N ILE A 15 3.54 11.33 -4.85
CA ILE A 15 4.18 11.35 -3.52
C ILE A 15 3.19 11.68 -2.41
N LYS A 16 2.31 12.68 -2.61
CA LYS A 16 1.23 12.99 -1.66
C LYS A 16 0.30 11.81 -1.45
N THR A 17 -0.01 11.07 -2.52
CA THR A 17 -0.84 9.86 -2.45
C THR A 17 -0.15 8.78 -1.65
N ILE A 18 1.15 8.55 -1.88
CA ILE A 18 1.99 7.60 -1.11
C ILE A 18 1.97 7.97 0.38
N ILE A 19 2.23 9.23 0.72
CA ILE A 19 2.18 9.74 2.10
C ILE A 19 0.80 9.51 2.73
N SER A 20 -0.26 9.73 1.96
CA SER A 20 -1.64 9.54 2.45
C SER A 20 -1.96 8.07 2.71
N GLU A 21 -1.44 7.15 1.91
CA GLU A 21 -1.60 5.71 2.12
C GLU A 21 -0.72 5.22 3.29
N LEU A 22 0.51 5.71 3.42
CA LEU A 22 1.38 5.40 4.56
C LEU A 22 0.76 5.84 5.88
N LYS A 23 0.12 7.01 5.91
CA LYS A 23 -0.62 7.48 7.10
C LYS A 23 -1.83 6.62 7.46
N LYS A 24 -2.43 5.93 6.48
CA LYS A 24 -3.55 4.99 6.74
C LYS A 24 -3.06 3.66 7.30
N VAL A 25 -1.87 3.21 6.88
CA VAL A 25 -1.25 1.95 7.33
C VAL A 25 -0.62 2.12 8.71
N ASP A 26 0.07 3.24 8.95
CA ASP A 26 0.81 3.49 10.17
C ASP A 26 0.35 4.78 10.86
N LYS A 27 -0.26 4.65 12.04
CA LYS A 27 -0.70 5.79 12.86
C LYS A 27 0.46 6.59 13.45
N THR A 28 1.66 6.01 13.50
CA THR A 28 2.89 6.69 13.97
C THR A 28 3.57 7.48 12.85
N PHE A 29 3.11 7.32 11.60
CA PHE A 29 3.56 8.09 10.45
C PHE A 29 3.08 9.54 10.54
N THR A 30 3.83 10.31 11.33
CA THR A 30 3.64 11.74 11.54
C THR A 30 4.64 12.54 10.69
N PRO A 31 4.41 13.84 10.45
CA PRO A 31 5.38 14.69 9.75
C PRO A 31 6.76 14.78 10.43
N ALA A 32 6.82 14.40 11.71
CA ALA A 32 8.06 14.32 12.49
C ALA A 32 8.86 13.04 12.24
N SER A 33 8.25 12.02 11.62
CA SER A 33 8.88 10.72 11.39
C SER A 33 10.07 10.85 10.43
N ALA A 34 11.12 10.07 10.69
CA ALA A 34 12.32 10.06 9.85
C ALA A 34 11.98 9.65 8.41
N GLN A 35 11.00 8.76 8.24
CA GLN A 35 10.52 8.28 6.96
C GLN A 35 9.82 9.40 6.16
N TYR A 36 9.01 10.24 6.81
CA TYR A 36 8.38 11.39 6.16
C TYR A 36 9.41 12.42 5.71
N LYS A 37 10.38 12.74 6.59
CA LYS A 37 11.46 13.68 6.29
C LYS A 37 12.33 13.18 5.14
N PHE A 38 12.70 11.90 5.15
CA PHE A 38 13.47 11.27 4.08
C PHE A 38 12.74 11.30 2.74
N LEU A 39 11.45 10.95 2.71
CA LEU A 39 10.64 11.02 1.49
C LEU A 39 10.53 12.45 0.93
N MET A 40 10.34 13.44 1.80
CA MET A 40 10.31 14.85 1.39
C MET A 40 11.67 15.32 0.87
N GLU A 41 12.76 14.96 1.53
CA GLU A 41 14.12 15.30 1.12
C GLU A 41 14.48 14.65 -0.22
N GLN A 42 14.18 13.36 -0.40
CA GLN A 42 14.35 12.65 -1.67
C GLN A 42 13.51 13.29 -2.78
N SER A 43 12.25 13.64 -2.51
CA SER A 43 11.41 14.31 -3.52
C SER A 43 11.96 15.66 -3.97
N ARG A 44 12.58 16.41 -3.06
CA ARG A 44 13.20 17.71 -3.36
C ARG A 44 14.52 17.51 -4.09
N ALA A 45 15.32 16.53 -3.69
CA ALA A 45 16.57 16.17 -4.35
C ALA A 45 16.29 15.74 -5.80
N ASP A 46 15.35 14.82 -6.00
CA ASP A 46 14.90 14.35 -7.31
C ASP A 46 14.37 15.50 -8.17
N GLN A 47 13.56 16.41 -7.62
CA GLN A 47 13.10 17.59 -8.37
C GLN A 47 14.26 18.47 -8.91
N VAL A 48 15.39 18.50 -8.20
CA VAL A 48 16.60 19.24 -8.60
C VAL A 48 17.47 18.43 -9.58
N THR A 49 17.63 17.11 -9.38
CA THR A 49 18.41 16.23 -10.27
C THR A 49 17.70 15.93 -11.59
N THR A 50 16.36 15.89 -11.62
CA THR A 50 15.54 15.70 -12.82
C THR A 50 15.76 16.81 -13.86
N ARG A 51 16.09 18.03 -13.42
CA ARG A 51 16.47 19.13 -14.35
C ARG A 51 17.80 18.89 -15.07
N ARG A 52 18.66 17.98 -14.58
CA ARG A 52 19.99 17.68 -15.16
C ARG A 52 20.01 16.40 -16.00
N TYR A 53 19.18 15.41 -15.72
CA TYR A 53 19.18 14.12 -16.44
C TYR A 53 17.76 13.68 -16.79
N SER A 54 17.40 13.77 -18.08
CA SER A 54 16.04 13.45 -18.59
C SER A 54 15.64 11.97 -18.45
N LYS A 55 16.59 11.05 -18.26
CA LYS A 55 16.29 9.62 -18.04
C LYS A 55 15.90 9.30 -16.60
N ALA A 56 16.46 10.02 -15.62
CA ALA A 56 16.19 9.80 -14.20
C ALA A 56 14.74 10.15 -13.81
N GLU A 57 14.08 11.04 -14.55
CA GLU A 57 12.68 11.41 -14.32
C GLU A 57 11.75 10.19 -14.38
N ASN A 58 11.87 9.41 -15.46
CA ASN A 58 11.03 8.24 -15.67
C ASN A 58 11.33 7.13 -14.65
N GLU A 59 12.60 6.98 -14.27
CA GLU A 59 13.03 5.99 -13.28
C GLU A 59 12.45 6.31 -11.90
N SER A 60 12.60 7.56 -11.43
CA SER A 60 12.07 8.01 -10.13
C SER A 60 10.54 7.88 -10.07
N GLU A 61 9.83 8.24 -11.14
CA GLU A 61 8.39 8.01 -11.25
C GLU A 61 8.01 6.53 -11.20
N SER A 62 8.76 5.67 -11.90
CA SER A 62 8.49 4.23 -11.91
C SER A 62 8.69 3.62 -10.53
N VAL A 63 9.73 4.06 -9.80
CA VAL A 63 10.04 3.60 -8.45
C VAL A 63 8.96 4.07 -7.48
N ALA A 64 8.53 5.33 -7.56
CA ALA A 64 7.42 5.84 -6.74
C ALA A 64 6.12 5.06 -7.01
N LYS A 65 5.79 4.76 -8.27
CA LYS A 65 4.62 3.94 -8.64
C LYS A 65 4.73 2.51 -8.11
N LEU A 66 5.92 1.91 -8.15
CA LEU A 66 6.19 0.58 -7.60
C LEU A 66 5.94 0.55 -6.08
N TYR A 67 6.48 1.51 -5.34
CA TYR A 67 6.26 1.62 -3.90
C TYR A 67 4.78 1.83 -3.56
N LEU A 68 4.08 2.67 -4.33
CA LEU A 68 2.65 2.87 -4.16
C LEU A 68 1.86 1.56 -4.34
N ALA A 69 2.14 0.81 -5.42
CA ALA A 69 1.50 -0.47 -5.68
C ALA A 69 1.80 -1.49 -4.56
N TYR A 70 3.04 -1.50 -4.05
CA TYR A 70 3.44 -2.36 -2.95
C TYR A 70 2.64 -2.08 -1.68
N VAL A 71 2.60 -0.81 -1.23
CA VAL A 71 1.87 -0.41 -0.02
C VAL A 71 0.37 -0.72 -0.14
N GLN A 72 -0.23 -0.45 -1.31
CA GLN A 72 -1.62 -0.80 -1.59
C GLN A 72 -1.87 -2.31 -1.55
N GLY A 73 -0.95 -3.10 -2.11
CA GLY A 73 -0.98 -4.56 -2.08
C GLY A 73 -0.93 -5.11 -0.67
N THR A 74 -0.01 -4.63 0.17
CA THR A 74 0.11 -5.04 1.57
C THR A 74 -1.15 -4.71 2.36
N ARG A 75 -1.74 -3.52 2.15
CA ARG A 75 -3.01 -3.16 2.80
C ARG A 75 -4.13 -4.12 2.43
N ARG A 76 -4.31 -4.39 1.14
CA ARG A 76 -5.35 -5.31 0.65
C ARG A 76 -5.12 -6.73 1.13
N LEU A 77 -3.86 -7.18 1.21
CA LEU A 77 -3.51 -8.47 1.77
C LEU A 77 -3.91 -8.57 3.24
N ASN A 78 -3.64 -7.55 4.05
CA ASN A 78 -4.06 -7.52 5.46
C ASN A 78 -5.59 -7.55 5.60
N GLU A 79 -6.31 -6.79 4.77
CA GLU A 79 -7.79 -6.82 4.74
C GLU A 79 -8.33 -8.22 4.38
N LEU A 80 -7.70 -8.89 3.40
CA LEU A 80 -8.05 -10.26 3.02
C LEU A 80 -7.70 -11.26 4.12
N GLN A 81 -6.53 -11.13 4.74
CA GLN A 81 -6.12 -11.98 5.85
C GLN A 81 -7.10 -11.88 7.02
N GLU A 82 -7.49 -10.68 7.43
CA GLU A 82 -8.52 -10.52 8.47
C GLU A 82 -9.87 -11.11 8.06
N LYS A 83 -10.28 -10.92 6.81
CA LYS A 83 -11.55 -11.48 6.29
C LYS A 83 -11.55 -13.01 6.23
N TYR A 84 -10.42 -13.61 5.89
CA TYR A 84 -10.29 -15.06 5.64
C TYR A 84 -9.45 -15.78 6.70
N LYS A 85 -9.16 -15.15 7.85
CA LYS A 85 -8.49 -15.71 9.03
C LYS A 85 -9.24 -16.88 9.68
N GLY A 86 -10.39 -17.28 9.14
CA GLY A 86 -11.07 -18.50 9.57
C GLY A 86 -10.18 -19.72 9.34
N GLY A 87 -9.77 -20.37 10.43
CA GLY A 87 -9.18 -21.71 10.36
C GLY A 87 -10.17 -22.74 9.81
N GLU A 88 -9.74 -24.00 9.74
CA GLU A 88 -10.63 -25.10 9.38
C GLU A 88 -11.84 -25.12 10.32
N LYS A 89 -13.04 -25.02 9.75
CA LYS A 89 -14.28 -25.13 10.52
C LYS A 89 -14.40 -26.54 11.07
N THR A 90 -14.91 -26.67 12.28
CA THR A 90 -15.14 -28.00 12.88
C THR A 90 -16.09 -28.83 12.00
N VAL A 91 -16.02 -30.16 12.11
CA VAL A 91 -16.89 -31.07 11.35
C VAL A 91 -18.37 -30.77 11.62
N GLU A 92 -18.71 -30.35 12.83
CA GLU A 92 -20.07 -29.94 13.23
C GLU A 92 -20.52 -28.63 12.58
N GLU A 93 -19.67 -27.62 12.54
CA GLU A 93 -19.95 -26.35 11.84
C GLU A 93 -20.07 -26.55 10.33
N SER A 94 -19.24 -27.44 9.76
CA SER A 94 -19.27 -27.80 8.36
C SER A 94 -20.54 -28.58 7.99
N ALA A 95 -20.97 -29.52 8.83
CA ALA A 95 -22.25 -30.21 8.67
C ALA A 95 -23.42 -29.22 8.73
N ARG A 96 -23.39 -28.28 9.67
CA ARG A 96 -24.45 -27.27 9.82
C ARG A 96 -24.56 -26.33 8.61
N LEU A 97 -23.46 -26.00 7.94
CA LEU A 97 -23.46 -25.17 6.73
C LEU A 97 -24.24 -25.80 5.56
N VAL A 98 -24.22 -27.13 5.46
CA VAL A 98 -24.93 -27.88 4.42
C VAL A 98 -26.29 -28.42 4.87
N GLY A 99 -26.78 -27.99 6.05
CA GLY A 99 -28.06 -28.42 6.61
C GLY A 99 -28.05 -29.83 7.19
N LEU A 100 -26.87 -30.41 7.44
CA LEU A 100 -26.70 -31.72 8.04
C LEU A 100 -26.43 -31.59 9.55
N LYS A 101 -26.82 -32.60 10.34
CA LYS A 101 -26.52 -32.71 11.77
C LYS A 101 -25.59 -33.91 11.98
N LEU A 102 -24.57 -33.77 12.83
CA LEU A 102 -23.73 -34.92 13.20
C LEU A 102 -24.58 -35.95 13.98
N PRO A 103 -24.44 -37.25 13.68
CA PRO A 103 -25.11 -38.29 14.45
C PRO A 103 -24.54 -38.32 15.87
N GLU A 104 -25.42 -38.40 16.87
CA GLU A 104 -25.02 -38.58 18.26
C GLU A 104 -24.36 -39.96 18.40
N ARG A 105 -23.09 -40.01 18.84
CA ARG A 105 -22.39 -41.25 19.12
C ARG A 105 -23.12 -41.98 20.25
N LYS A 106 -23.96 -42.95 19.88
CA LYS A 106 -24.49 -43.95 20.80
C LYS A 106 -23.34 -44.90 21.16
N TYR A 107 -22.82 -44.76 22.38
CA TYR A 107 -22.14 -45.86 23.08
C TYR A 107 -23.17 -46.59 23.93
#